data_AF-A0A952LLA8-F1
#
_entry.id   AF-A0A952LLA8-F1
#
_cell.length_a   1.000
_cell.length_b   1.000
_cell.length_c   1.000
_cell.angle_alpha   90.00
_cell.angle_beta   90.00
_cell.angle_gamma   90.00
#
_symmetry.space_group_name_H-M   'P 1'
#
loop_
_entity.id
_entity.type
_entity.pdbx_description
1 polymer ?
#
loop_
_entity_poly.entity_id
_entity_poly.type
_entity_poly.pdbx_seq_one_letter_code
_entity_poly.pdbx_strand_id
1 'polypeptide(L)' 'MNKPRIDRGSPAASTDDIMMLQETMKTLGLYDGAIDGLPGNKTMHAVRAYKKQQKMPVNNSLHQEFIDYLRYET' A
#
# COMPACT_ATOMS: atom_id res chain seq x y z
N MET A 1 24.00 -0.69 -9.45
CA MET A 1 23.04 -1.46 -10.29
C MET A 1 21.79 -0.61 -10.47
N ASN A 2 21.59 -0.06 -11.66
CA ASN A 2 20.44 0.78 -11.99
C ASN A 2 19.25 -0.12 -12.35
N LYS A 3 18.21 -0.17 -11.52
CA LYS A 3 16.93 -0.79 -11.91
C LYS A 3 16.21 0.20 -12.85
N PRO A 4 15.84 -0.20 -14.08
CA PRO A 4 15.21 0.69 -15.04
C PRO A 4 13.84 1.15 -14.52
N ARG A 5 13.65 2.46 -14.41
CA ARG A 5 12.34 3.06 -14.16
C ARG A 5 11.52 2.94 -15.44
N ILE A 6 10.76 1.86 -15.56
CA ILE A 6 9.76 1.74 -16.62
C ILE A 6 8.57 2.60 -16.20
N ASP A 7 8.63 3.89 -16.51
CA ASP A 7 7.55 4.87 -16.37
C ASP A 7 6.49 4.67 -17.47
N ARG A 8 6.00 3.42 -17.65
CA ARG A 8 4.87 3.08 -18.53
C ARG A 8 4.00 2.02 -17.84
N GLY A 9 3.00 2.50 -17.09
CA GLY A 9 1.95 1.67 -16.51
C GLY A 9 2.40 0.85 -15.31
N SER A 10 2.74 1.50 -14.19
CA SER A 10 2.81 0.80 -12.90
C SER A 10 1.54 -0.03 -12.76
N PRO A 11 1.59 -1.36 -12.57
CA PRO A 11 0.38 -2.08 -12.22
C PRO A 11 -0.10 -1.41 -10.94
N ALA A 12 -1.29 -0.79 -10.99
CA ALA A 12 -2.03 -0.57 -9.77
C ALA A 12 -2.00 -1.91 -9.02
N ALA A 13 -1.63 -1.90 -7.74
CA ALA A 13 -1.59 -3.10 -6.90
C ALA A 13 -2.81 -3.99 -7.23
N SER A 14 -2.60 -5.30 -7.36
CA SER A 14 -3.70 -6.21 -7.69
C SER A 14 -4.80 -6.13 -6.62
N THR A 15 -6.02 -6.57 -6.93
CA THR A 15 -7.10 -6.63 -5.93
C THR A 15 -6.65 -7.37 -4.68
N ASP A 16 -5.94 -8.50 -4.83
CA ASP A 16 -5.40 -9.29 -3.72
C ASP A 16 -4.36 -8.50 -2.91
N ASP A 17 -3.51 -7.71 -3.57
CA ASP A 17 -2.56 -6.82 -2.88
C ASP A 17 -3.26 -5.72 -2.08
N ILE A 18 -4.35 -5.19 -2.61
CA ILE A 18 -5.13 -4.17 -1.92
C ILE A 18 -5.87 -4.78 -0.73
N MET A 19 -6.40 -6.00 -0.87
CA MET A 19 -7.04 -6.71 0.23
C MET A 19 -6.05 -7.03 1.35
N MET A 20 -4.88 -7.56 1.01
CA MET A 20 -3.78 -7.78 1.96
C MET A 20 -3.37 -6.48 2.66
N LEU A 21 -3.21 -5.38 1.91
CA LEU A 21 -2.92 -4.08 2.48
C LEU A 21 -4.02 -3.64 3.44
N GLN A 22 -5.30 -3.77 3.07
CA GLN A 22 -6.43 -3.43 3.94
C GLN A 22 -6.44 -4.27 5.22
N GLU A 23 -6.13 -5.56 5.12
CA GLU A 23 -5.96 -6.47 6.28
C GLU A 23 -4.82 -6.01 7.18
N THR A 24 -3.63 -5.78 6.63
CA THR A 24 -2.47 -5.30 7.38
C THR A 24 -2.78 -3.97 8.08
N MET A 25 -3.37 -3.01 7.36
CA MET A 25 -3.72 -1.72 7.94
C MET A 25 -4.78 -1.84 9.04
N LYS A 26 -5.72 -2.79 8.92
CA LYS A 26 -6.74 -3.05 9.93
C LYS A 26 -6.14 -3.65 11.20
N THR A 27 -5.20 -4.60 11.05
CA THR A 27 -4.43 -5.17 12.16
C THR A 27 -3.63 -4.11 12.90
N LEU A 28 -3.07 -3.13 12.18
CA LEU A 28 -2.35 -1.99 12.75
C LEU A 28 -3.26 -0.89 13.34
N GLY A 29 -4.59 -1.02 13.24
CA GLY A 29 -5.54 -0.01 13.69
C GLY A 29 -5.57 1.27 12.83
N LEU A 30 -5.03 1.21 11.62
CA LEU A 30 -4.95 2.32 10.66
C LEU A 30 -6.11 2.34 9.65
N TYR A 31 -6.87 1.26 9.55
CA TYR A 31 -7.98 1.10 8.62
C TYR A 31 -9.22 0.50 9.29
N ASP A 32 -10.37 1.13 9.10
CA ASP A 32 -11.66 0.76 9.70
C ASP A 32 -12.72 0.31 8.66
N GLY A 33 -12.33 0.20 7.40
CA GLY A 33 -13.22 -0.15 6.29
C GLY A 33 -13.41 -1.65 6.07
N ALA A 34 -14.13 -1.97 4.99
CA ALA A 34 -14.23 -3.33 4.47
C ALA A 34 -12.94 -3.73 3.73
N ILE A 35 -12.62 -5.02 3.74
CA ILE A 35 -11.55 -5.60 2.92
C ILE A 35 -12.20 -5.97 1.59
N ASP A 36 -12.27 -5.00 0.68
CA ASP A 36 -12.99 -5.10 -0.60
C ASP A 36 -12.06 -5.02 -1.82
N GLY A 37 -10.75 -4.86 -1.59
CA GLY A 37 -9.76 -4.74 -2.66
C GLY A 37 -9.84 -3.43 -3.42
N LEU A 38 -10.58 -2.43 -2.92
CA LEU A 38 -10.72 -1.13 -3.56
C LEU A 38 -9.76 -0.10 -2.94
N PRO A 39 -8.96 0.62 -3.76
CA PRO A 39 -8.03 1.63 -3.28
C PRO A 39 -8.75 2.98 -3.05
N GLY A 40 -9.85 2.96 -2.30
CA GLY A 40 -10.67 4.14 -2.00
C GLY A 40 -10.04 5.10 -0.98
N ASN A 41 -10.77 6.16 -0.62
CA ASN A 41 -10.29 7.21 0.28
C ASN A 41 -9.79 6.64 1.62
N LYS A 42 -10.54 5.73 2.24
CA LYS A 42 -10.14 5.09 3.50
C LYS A 42 -8.83 4.32 3.37
N THR A 43 -8.67 3.56 2.29
CA THR A 43 -7.43 2.82 1.97
C THR A 43 -6.27 3.80 1.84
N MET A 44 -6.44 4.90 1.09
CA MET A 44 -5.39 5.90 0.90
C MET A 44 -5.03 6.66 2.20
N HIS A 45 -6.00 6.91 3.07
CA HIS A 45 -5.76 7.47 4.40
C HIS A 45 -4.89 6.54 5.25
N ALA A 46 -5.20 5.25 5.29
CA ALA A 46 -4.42 4.25 6.02
C ALA A 46 -2.98 4.15 5.48
N VAL A 47 -2.81 4.13 4.15
CA VAL A 47 -1.49 4.11 3.49
C VAL A 47 -0.64 5.31 3.89
N ARG A 48 -1.22 6.52 3.90
CA ARG A 48 -0.50 7.73 4.32
C ARG A 48 -0.10 7.66 5.79
N ALA A 49 -1.00 7.18 6.65
CA ALA A 49 -0.73 7.03 8.08
C ALA A 49 0.42 6.03 8.32
N TYR A 50 0.38 4.88 7.65
CA TYR A 50 1.44 3.87 7.74
C TYR A 50 2.78 4.42 7.26
N LYS A 51 2.83 5.02 6.06
CA LYS A 51 4.06 5.63 5.54
C LYS A 51 4.62 6.70 6.46
N LYS A 52 3.75 7.49 7.11
CA LYS A 52 4.17 8.47 8.12
C LYS A 52 4.80 7.80 9.34
N GLN A 53 4.22 6.71 9.84
CA GLN A 53 4.79 5.94 10.95
C GLN A 53 6.14 5.32 10.59
N GLN A 54 6.28 4.78 9.38
CA GLN A 54 7.50 4.16 8.87
C GLN A 54 8.53 5.17 8.33
N LYS A 55 8.29 6.49 8.48
CA LYS A 55 9.16 7.57 7.95
C LYS A 55 9.43 7.46 6.45
N MET A 56 8.48 6.91 5.70
CA MET A 56 8.50 6.80 4.24
C MET A 56 7.92 8.07 3.59
N PRO A 57 8.21 8.32 2.30
CA PRO A 57 7.56 9.38 1.54
C PRO A 57 6.03 9.23 1.53
N VAL A 58 5.31 10.18 2.15
CA VAL A 58 3.85 10.15 2.27
C VAL A 58 3.20 10.48 0.92
N ASN A 59 2.73 9.46 0.22
CA ASN A 59 2.01 9.58 -1.06
C ASN A 59 1.00 8.44 -1.24
N ASN A 60 0.13 8.55 -2.24
CA ASN A 60 -0.89 7.54 -2.58
C ASN A 60 -0.33 6.39 -3.44
N SER A 61 0.98 6.31 -3.65
CA SER A 61 1.51 5.28 -4.54
C SER A 61 1.53 3.91 -3.87
N LEU A 62 0.97 2.92 -4.55
CA LEU A 62 1.02 1.51 -4.18
C LEU A 62 1.99 0.73 -5.08
N HIS A 63 3.13 1.34 -5.45
CA HIS A 63 4.15 0.66 -6.25
C HIS A 63 4.58 -0.67 -5.62
N GLN A 64 5.03 -1.60 -6.47
CA GLN A 64 5.44 -2.94 -6.07
C GLN A 64 6.40 -2.94 -4.88
N GLU A 65 7.35 -2.01 -4.79
CA GLU A 65 8.28 -1.91 -3.67
C GLU A 65 7.58 -1.71 -2.32
N PHE A 66 6.50 -0.93 -2.28
CA PHE A 66 5.71 -0.73 -1.07
C PHE A 66 4.89 -1.99 -0.72
N ILE A 67 4.30 -2.64 -1.73
CA ILE A 67 3.56 -3.89 -1.54
C ILE A 67 4.48 -5.01 -1.06
N ASP A 68 5.67 -5.14 -1.65
CA ASP A 68 6.68 -6.11 -1.24
C ASP A 68 7.14 -5.83 0.18
N TYR A 69 7.38 -4.56 0.54
CA TYR A 69 7.72 -4.19 1.91
C TYR A 69 6.66 -4.67 2.92
N LEU A 70 5.37 -4.48 2.64
CA LEU A 70 4.30 -4.97 3.50
C LEU A 70 4.31 -6.50 3.62
N ARG A 71 4.60 -7.23 2.53
CA ARG A 71 4.64 -8.70 2.53
C ARG A 71 5.79 -9.30 3.34
N TYR A 72 6.92 -8.60 3.45
CA TYR A 72 8.12 -9.13 4.14
C TYR A 72 8.27 -8.65 5.58
N GLU A 73 7.63 -7.55 5.97
CA GLU A 73 7.78 -6.93 7.30
C GLU A 73 6.70 -7.40 8.31
N THR A 74 5.62 -8.04 7.86
CA THR A 74 4.47 -8.45 8.70
C THR A 74 4.25 -9.95 8.68
#